data_AF-A0A1H0S2I1-F1
#
_entry.id   AF-A0A1H0S2I1-F1
#
_cell.length_a   1.000
_cell.length_b   1.000
_cell.length_c   1.000
_cell.angle_alpha   90.00
_cell.angle_beta   90.00
_cell.angle_gamma   90.00
#
_symmetry.space_group_name_H-M   'P 1'
#
loop_
_entity.id
_entity.type
_entity.pdbx_description
1 polymer ?
#
loop_
_entity_poly.entity_id
_entity_poly.type
_entity_poly.pdbx_seq_one_letter_code
_entity_poly.pdbx_strand_id
1 'polypeptide(L)'
;MIENNNPIKKIYLTELLSIDKNSVNYESDVNKHMKYYKKISCEVKLESFTREADIIYKWLYDSNRYLSEIVAKGRKIEEIEEDLKIIFNEQKDYYNNFIKKAIYEKAMRECHSISDVQIVISEGEYENSINTENFIYNINEKLFHVEEFTNKIIMLFSQKVLGKLNSISTNIDKFEVMIEEAIHNYEEVKKNYSNMKEQRQLNPYLNLYMYIMGYLLKRKYSIEKLESYIQINNIIVEQKKTYGIEDAVLYLLKLDIKYKDYKKVKQNMYKCFENIEAMKKFKKSNMYVFPYLSIPVAYYLYFSRKNIDYTMININKAESRVEPIIRCCMYGKYKEMNTLYKLLNYIQVEVDGIFNSINHRYEESMLGFLSEILVNAYYRTFGIDEDIVYWSLKK
;
A
#
# COMPACT_ATOMS: atom_id res chain seq x y z
N MET A 1 -9.66 -19.96 -27.98
CA MET A 1 -8.64 -20.19 -26.93
C MET A 1 -8.77 -21.64 -26.49
N ILE A 2 -7.87 -22.51 -26.97
CA ILE A 2 -7.87 -23.92 -26.61
C ILE A 2 -7.12 -24.03 -25.27
N GLU A 3 -7.84 -24.32 -24.19
CA GLU A 3 -7.23 -24.66 -22.90
C GLU A 3 -6.34 -25.90 -23.14
N ASN A 4 -5.03 -25.75 -22.94
CA ASN A 4 -4.08 -26.86 -22.86
C ASN A 4 -4.43 -27.72 -21.63
N ASN A 5 -5.43 -28.60 -21.80
CA ASN A 5 -5.76 -29.71 -20.92
C ASN A 5 -4.72 -30.81 -21.13
N ASN A 6 -3.54 -30.67 -20.50
CA ASN A 6 -2.53 -31.71 -20.52
C ASN A 6 -2.94 -32.83 -19.53
N PRO A 7 -3.27 -34.06 -20.00
CA PRO A 7 -3.71 -35.15 -19.14
C PRO A 7 -2.67 -35.53 -18.06
N ILE A 8 -1.38 -35.31 -18.33
CA ILE A 8 -0.30 -35.55 -17.37
C ILE A 8 -0.44 -34.65 -16.13
N LYS A 9 -0.84 -33.39 -16.31
CA LYS A 9 -1.00 -32.43 -15.21
C LYS A 9 -2.22 -32.74 -14.33
N LYS A 10 -3.27 -33.32 -14.92
CA LYS A 10 -4.43 -33.80 -14.16
C LYS A 10 -4.07 -34.99 -13.29
N ILE A 11 -3.37 -35.99 -13.85
CA ILE A 11 -2.88 -37.16 -13.11
C ILE A 11 -2.01 -36.71 -11.93
N TYR A 12 -1.07 -35.80 -12.20
CA TYR A 12 -0.19 -35.22 -11.19
C TYR A 12 -0.97 -34.58 -10.02
N LEU A 13 -1.94 -33.70 -10.31
CA LEU A 13 -2.74 -33.05 -9.27
C LEU A 13 -3.62 -34.03 -8.51
N THR A 14 -4.18 -35.02 -9.20
CA THR A 14 -4.96 -36.10 -8.57
C THR A 14 -4.11 -36.88 -7.57
N GLU A 15 -2.84 -37.16 -7.90
CA GLU A 15 -1.90 -37.83 -6.99
C GLU A 15 -1.46 -36.92 -5.84
N LEU A 16 -1.09 -35.67 -6.13
CA LEU A 16 -0.66 -34.69 -5.14
C LEU A 16 -1.72 -34.48 -4.04
N LEU A 17 -2.98 -34.40 -4.44
CA LEU A 17 -4.13 -34.13 -3.57
C LEU A 17 -4.91 -35.38 -3.14
N SER A 18 -4.54 -36.57 -3.63
CA SER A 18 -5.28 -37.82 -3.38
C SER A 18 -6.78 -37.71 -3.73
N ILE A 19 -7.12 -37.09 -4.87
CA ILE A 19 -8.51 -36.92 -5.31
C ILE A 19 -9.10 -38.28 -5.75
N ASP A 20 -10.29 -38.62 -5.27
CA ASP A 20 -10.99 -39.85 -5.65
C ASP A 20 -11.40 -39.83 -7.13
N LYS A 21 -10.78 -40.71 -7.92
CA LYS A 21 -11.05 -40.89 -9.36
C LYS A 21 -12.46 -41.43 -9.63
N ASN A 22 -13.09 -42.06 -8.65
CA ASN A 22 -14.44 -42.62 -8.78
C ASN A 22 -15.54 -41.62 -8.39
N SER A 23 -15.18 -40.43 -7.91
CA SER A 23 -16.13 -39.38 -7.60
C SER A 23 -16.88 -38.93 -8.86
N VAL A 24 -18.20 -38.77 -8.75
CA VAL A 24 -19.05 -38.21 -9.82
C VAL A 24 -18.58 -36.81 -10.23
N ASN A 25 -17.94 -36.07 -9.31
CA ASN A 25 -17.42 -34.73 -9.54
C ASN A 25 -15.94 -34.68 -9.94
N TYR A 26 -15.27 -35.83 -10.14
CA TYR A 26 -13.83 -35.92 -10.37
C TYR A 26 -13.30 -34.90 -11.40
N GLU A 27 -13.88 -34.87 -12.60
CA GLU A 27 -13.42 -33.96 -13.66
C GLU A 27 -13.62 -32.49 -13.29
N SER A 28 -14.73 -32.15 -12.65
CA SER A 28 -15.01 -30.79 -12.20
C SER A 28 -14.01 -30.36 -11.12
N ASP A 29 -13.77 -31.22 -10.14
CA ASP A 29 -12.88 -30.96 -9.01
C ASP A 29 -11.43 -30.80 -9.47
N VAL A 30 -10.92 -31.71 -10.30
CA VAL A 30 -9.55 -31.62 -10.84
C VAL A 30 -9.37 -30.36 -11.68
N ASN A 31 -10.35 -29.99 -12.51
CA ASN A 31 -10.28 -28.75 -13.30
C ASN A 31 -10.28 -27.50 -12.41
N LYS A 32 -11.10 -27.48 -11.36
CA LYS A 32 -11.13 -26.40 -10.36
C LYS A 32 -9.77 -26.29 -9.66
N HIS A 33 -9.23 -27.41 -9.19
CA HIS A 33 -7.93 -27.48 -8.53
C HIS A 33 -6.79 -27.04 -9.45
N MET A 34 -6.80 -27.43 -10.72
CA MET A 34 -5.81 -27.03 -11.72
C MET A 34 -5.85 -25.52 -12.03
N LYS A 35 -7.05 -24.93 -12.14
CA LYS A 35 -7.21 -23.47 -12.30
C LYS A 35 -6.70 -22.74 -11.08
N TYR A 36 -7.03 -23.24 -9.90
CA TYR A 36 -6.62 -22.64 -8.64
C TYR A 36 -5.10 -22.74 -8.39
N TYR A 37 -4.48 -23.88 -8.71
CA TYR A 37 -3.04 -24.07 -8.63
C TYR A 37 -2.27 -23.04 -9.46
N LYS A 38 -2.67 -22.86 -10.73
CA LYS A 38 -2.05 -21.88 -11.64
C LYS A 38 -2.21 -20.45 -11.10
N LYS A 39 -3.37 -20.14 -10.53
CA LYS A 39 -3.63 -18.84 -9.91
C LYS A 39 -2.67 -18.58 -8.75
N ILE A 40 -2.55 -19.52 -7.81
CA ILE A 40 -1.60 -19.40 -6.69
C ILE A 40 -0.18 -19.21 -7.20
N SER A 41 0.28 -20.08 -8.10
CA SER A 41 1.64 -20.00 -8.64
C SER A 41 1.94 -18.62 -9.24
N CYS A 42 0.99 -18.04 -9.97
CA CYS A 42 1.11 -16.70 -10.51
C CYS A 42 1.15 -15.61 -9.40
N GLU A 43 0.21 -15.68 -8.45
CA GLU A 43 0.07 -14.70 -7.37
C GLU A 43 1.27 -14.68 -6.42
N VAL A 44 1.87 -15.83 -6.12
CA VAL A 44 3.09 -15.93 -5.29
C VAL A 44 4.37 -16.06 -6.11
N LYS A 45 4.34 -15.76 -7.42
CA LYS A 45 5.51 -15.78 -8.32
C LYS A 45 6.33 -17.07 -8.32
N LEU A 46 5.66 -18.21 -8.17
CA LEU A 46 6.24 -19.53 -8.33
C LEU A 46 6.00 -20.06 -9.74
N GLU A 47 6.91 -20.91 -10.19
CA GLU A 47 6.70 -21.64 -11.44
C GLU A 47 5.62 -22.71 -11.23
N SER A 48 4.65 -22.78 -12.14
CA SER A 48 3.58 -23.77 -12.00
C SER A 48 4.09 -25.19 -12.24
N PHE A 49 3.66 -26.14 -11.42
CA PHE A 49 4.03 -27.55 -11.48
C PHE A 49 5.51 -27.79 -11.15
N THR A 50 6.01 -27.06 -10.15
CA THR A 50 7.29 -27.34 -9.49
C THR A 50 7.06 -27.70 -8.03
N ARG A 51 8.06 -28.34 -7.42
CA ARG A 51 8.04 -28.74 -6.00
C ARG A 51 7.71 -27.57 -5.07
N GLU A 52 8.22 -26.38 -5.36
CA GLU A 52 8.00 -25.17 -4.58
C GLU A 52 6.54 -24.72 -4.62
N ALA A 53 5.91 -24.75 -5.81
CA ALA A 53 4.49 -24.45 -5.95
C ALA A 53 3.60 -25.51 -5.29
N ASP A 54 4.00 -26.78 -5.33
CA ASP A 54 3.28 -27.87 -4.67
C ASP A 54 3.24 -27.70 -3.16
N ILE A 55 4.33 -27.25 -2.55
CA ILE A 55 4.42 -27.00 -1.10
C ILE A 55 3.35 -25.99 -0.68
N ILE A 56 3.26 -24.83 -1.34
CA ILE A 56 2.27 -23.80 -1.00
C ILE A 56 0.86 -24.28 -1.31
N TYR A 57 0.67 -24.93 -2.45
CA TYR A 57 -0.63 -25.43 -2.85
C TYR A 57 -1.17 -26.47 -1.87
N LYS A 58 -0.33 -27.43 -1.47
CA LYS A 58 -0.67 -28.46 -0.50
C LYS A 58 -0.91 -27.87 0.88
N TRP A 59 -0.10 -26.91 1.32
CA TRP A 59 -0.33 -26.20 2.57
C TRP A 59 -1.71 -25.50 2.60
N LEU A 60 -2.11 -24.85 1.50
CA LEU A 60 -3.44 -24.24 1.36
C LEU A 60 -4.57 -25.29 1.33
N TYR A 61 -4.34 -26.41 0.64
CA TYR A 61 -5.31 -27.50 0.55
C TYR A 61 -5.52 -28.19 1.91
N ASP A 62 -4.45 -28.56 2.59
CA ASP A 62 -4.48 -29.25 3.89
C ASP A 62 -5.05 -28.35 4.99
N SER A 63 -4.84 -27.03 4.90
CA SER A 63 -5.46 -26.04 5.78
C SER A 63 -6.90 -25.69 5.41
N ASN A 64 -7.43 -26.24 4.31
CA ASN A 64 -8.74 -25.92 3.73
C ASN A 64 -8.98 -24.41 3.56
N ARG A 65 -7.97 -23.70 3.05
CA ARG A 65 -7.99 -22.24 2.86
C ARG A 65 -7.72 -21.87 1.41
N TYR A 66 -8.42 -20.85 0.93
CA TYR A 66 -8.07 -20.16 -0.30
C TYR A 66 -7.11 -18.99 -0.03
N LEU A 67 -6.17 -18.73 -0.94
CA LEU A 67 -5.24 -17.60 -0.85
C LEU A 67 -6.01 -16.27 -0.75
N SER A 68 -7.12 -16.17 -1.47
CA SER A 68 -8.02 -15.01 -1.40
C SER A 68 -8.75 -14.85 -0.05
N GLU A 69 -8.93 -15.92 0.72
CA GLU A 69 -9.51 -15.86 2.06
C GLU A 69 -8.49 -15.34 3.07
N ILE A 70 -7.22 -15.75 2.92
CA ILE A 70 -6.12 -15.29 3.78
C ILE A 70 -5.98 -13.77 3.71
N VAL A 71 -6.10 -13.18 2.52
CA VAL A 71 -5.97 -11.73 2.28
C VAL A 71 -7.32 -11.01 2.11
N ALA A 72 -8.43 -11.61 2.57
CA ALA A 72 -9.76 -11.05 2.40
C ALA A 72 -9.91 -9.69 3.12
N LYS A 73 -10.50 -8.69 2.44
CA LYS A 73 -10.69 -7.33 3.00
C LYS A 73 -11.48 -7.30 4.31
N GLY A 74 -12.39 -8.26 4.51
CA GLY A 74 -13.23 -8.35 5.71
C GLY A 74 -12.58 -9.05 6.91
N ARG A 75 -11.39 -9.62 6.73
CA ARG A 75 -10.66 -10.33 7.80
C ARG A 75 -10.10 -9.36 8.82
N LYS A 76 -9.90 -9.75 10.07
CA LYS A 76 -9.25 -8.87 11.07
C LYS A 76 -7.75 -8.75 10.79
N ILE A 77 -7.13 -7.63 11.16
CA ILE A 77 -5.68 -7.40 10.93
C ILE A 77 -4.86 -8.38 11.76
N GLU A 78 -5.28 -8.61 13.00
CA GLU A 78 -4.65 -9.49 13.98
C GLU A 78 -4.60 -10.93 13.46
N GLU A 79 -5.67 -11.40 12.82
CA GLU A 79 -5.72 -12.74 12.22
C GLU A 79 -4.75 -12.89 11.04
N ILE A 80 -4.51 -11.81 10.28
CA ILE A 80 -3.52 -11.81 9.19
C ILE A 80 -2.10 -11.82 9.77
N GLU A 81 -1.86 -11.09 10.86
CA GLU A 81 -0.57 -11.07 11.57
C GLU A 81 -0.24 -12.42 12.20
N GLU A 82 -1.23 -13.15 12.72
CA GLU A 82 -1.06 -14.53 13.21
C GLU A 82 -0.63 -15.48 12.09
N ASP A 83 -1.30 -15.43 10.93
CA ASP A 83 -0.89 -16.23 9.77
C ASP A 83 0.53 -15.87 9.30
N LEU A 84 0.88 -14.58 9.29
CA LEU A 84 2.24 -14.14 8.95
C LEU A 84 3.29 -14.70 9.90
N LYS A 85 3.01 -14.78 11.21
CA LYS A 85 3.93 -15.38 12.18
C LYS A 85 4.16 -16.87 11.92
N ILE A 86 3.11 -17.61 11.57
CA ILE A 86 3.21 -19.03 11.20
C ILE A 86 4.11 -19.17 9.97
N ILE A 87 3.80 -18.42 8.90
CA ILE A 87 4.52 -18.51 7.62
C ILE A 87 5.96 -18.00 7.75
N PHE A 88 6.22 -17.06 8.66
CA PHE A 88 7.56 -16.58 9.00
C PHE A 88 8.44 -17.69 9.60
N ASN A 89 7.87 -18.59 10.41
CA ASN A 89 8.61 -19.73 10.93
C ASN A 89 8.84 -20.78 9.83
N GLU A 90 7.81 -21.08 9.04
CA GLU A 90 7.91 -22.02 7.91
C GLU A 90 8.98 -21.60 6.90
N GLN A 91 9.12 -20.30 6.60
CA GLN A 91 10.18 -19.84 5.69
C GLN A 91 11.58 -20.02 6.29
N LYS A 92 11.77 -19.79 7.59
CA LYS A 92 13.07 -20.02 8.25
C LYS A 92 13.42 -21.49 8.27
N ASP A 93 12.47 -22.35 8.61
CA ASP A 93 12.66 -23.79 8.67
C ASP A 93 12.96 -24.35 7.28
N TYR A 94 12.26 -23.89 6.25
CA TYR A 94 12.51 -24.31 4.88
C TYR A 94 13.91 -23.89 4.40
N TYR A 95 14.32 -22.65 4.70
CA TYR A 95 15.66 -22.19 4.36
C TYR A 95 16.73 -23.05 5.04
N ASN A 96 16.65 -23.26 6.34
CA ASN A 96 17.65 -24.00 7.11
C ASN A 96 17.75 -25.47 6.69
N ASN A 97 16.61 -26.12 6.44
CA ASN A 97 16.56 -27.57 6.19
C ASN A 97 16.81 -27.94 4.72
N PHE A 98 16.43 -27.09 3.76
CA PHE A 98 16.48 -27.42 2.34
C PHE A 98 17.43 -26.53 1.52
N ILE A 99 17.35 -25.21 1.70
CA ILE A 99 18.08 -24.26 0.84
C ILE A 99 19.53 -24.12 1.29
N LYS A 100 19.76 -23.87 2.58
CA LYS A 100 21.09 -23.59 3.16
C LYS A 100 22.09 -24.69 2.85
N LYS A 101 21.66 -25.96 2.96
CA LYS A 101 22.49 -27.12 2.64
C LYS A 101 22.90 -27.13 1.16
N ALA A 102 21.96 -26.90 0.25
CA ALA A 102 22.25 -26.86 -1.19
C ALA A 102 23.20 -25.71 -1.55
N ILE A 103 23.03 -24.54 -0.95
CA ILE A 103 23.93 -23.39 -1.11
C ILE A 103 25.32 -23.73 -0.58
N TYR A 104 25.42 -24.30 0.62
CA TYR A 104 26.70 -24.71 1.21
C TYR A 104 27.46 -25.72 0.34
N GLU A 105 26.79 -26.77 -0.13
CA GLU A 105 27.39 -27.80 -0.99
C GLU A 105 27.84 -27.25 -2.35
N LYS A 106 27.14 -26.23 -2.87
CA LYS A 106 27.57 -25.51 -4.07
C LYS A 106 28.79 -24.63 -3.79
N ALA A 107 28.74 -23.82 -2.74
CA ALA A 107 29.82 -22.92 -2.36
C ALA A 107 31.13 -23.67 -2.08
N MET A 108 31.08 -24.80 -1.36
CA MET A 108 32.25 -25.63 -1.09
C MET A 108 32.93 -26.20 -2.36
N ARG A 109 32.19 -26.30 -3.47
CA ARG A 109 32.74 -26.76 -4.76
C ARG A 109 33.29 -25.62 -5.61
N GLU A 110 32.69 -24.44 -5.52
CA GLU A 110 32.97 -23.31 -6.42
C GLU A 110 33.94 -22.28 -5.81
N CYS A 111 34.00 -22.18 -4.48
CA CYS A 111 34.85 -21.23 -3.78
C CYS A 111 36.23 -21.81 -3.45
N HIS A 112 37.23 -20.93 -3.40
CA HIS A 112 38.62 -21.32 -3.10
C HIS A 112 39.02 -21.10 -1.63
N SER A 113 38.17 -20.41 -0.85
CA SER A 113 38.42 -20.15 0.57
C SER A 113 37.17 -20.33 1.43
N ILE A 114 37.37 -20.61 2.72
CA ILE A 114 36.27 -20.70 3.70
C ILE A 114 35.56 -19.36 3.86
N SER A 115 36.29 -18.24 3.72
CA SER A 115 35.70 -16.90 3.79
C SER A 115 34.70 -16.66 2.66
N ASP A 116 35.05 -17.05 1.43
CA ASP A 116 34.14 -16.92 0.29
C ASP A 116 32.90 -17.80 0.46
N VAL A 117 33.07 -19.01 1.00
CA VAL A 117 31.95 -19.89 1.33
C VAL A 117 31.01 -19.21 2.34
N GLN A 118 31.53 -18.57 3.38
CA GLN A 118 30.73 -17.85 4.37
C GLN A 118 29.97 -16.67 3.75
N ILE A 119 30.61 -15.93 2.84
CA ILE A 119 29.97 -14.83 2.11
C ILE A 119 28.79 -15.37 1.28
N VAL A 120 29.01 -16.44 0.49
CA VAL A 120 27.95 -17.04 -0.34
C VAL A 120 26.78 -17.56 0.50
N ILE A 121 27.04 -18.16 1.67
CA ILE A 121 25.97 -18.57 2.58
C ILE A 121 25.21 -17.36 3.10
N SER A 122 25.91 -16.31 3.53
CA SER A 122 25.28 -15.09 4.06
C SER A 122 24.46 -14.36 3.01
N GLU A 123 24.97 -14.26 1.79
CA GLU A 123 24.22 -13.71 0.65
C GLU A 123 23.00 -14.59 0.38
N GLY A 124 23.19 -15.91 0.27
CA GLY A 124 22.12 -16.87 0.03
C GLY A 124 21.02 -16.85 1.10
N GLU A 125 21.39 -16.62 2.36
CA GLU A 125 20.47 -16.38 3.47
C GLU A 125 19.69 -15.09 3.26
N TYR A 126 20.38 -13.99 2.97
CA TYR A 126 19.76 -12.71 2.66
C TYR A 126 18.86 -12.77 1.42
N GLU A 127 19.13 -13.64 0.43
CA GLU A 127 18.25 -13.76 -0.74
C GLU A 127 16.99 -14.58 -0.45
N ASN A 128 17.07 -15.58 0.44
CA ASN A 128 16.06 -16.64 0.56
C ASN A 128 15.45 -16.78 1.97
N SER A 129 15.78 -15.90 2.91
CA SER A 129 15.23 -15.89 4.26
C SER A 129 15.11 -14.47 4.78
N ILE A 130 14.03 -14.19 5.53
CA ILE A 130 13.96 -12.99 6.37
C ILE A 130 14.41 -13.39 7.78
N ASN A 131 15.52 -12.81 8.21
CA ASN A 131 16.16 -13.21 9.46
C ASN A 131 15.68 -12.48 10.71
N THR A 132 15.02 -11.33 10.57
CA THR A 132 14.64 -10.50 11.72
C THR A 132 13.15 -10.25 11.76
N GLU A 133 12.57 -10.30 12.97
CA GLU A 133 11.22 -9.78 13.23
C GLU A 133 11.14 -8.27 12.93
N ASN A 134 12.29 -7.59 12.92
CA ASN A 134 12.43 -6.18 12.59
C ASN A 134 12.16 -5.86 11.11
N PHE A 135 12.11 -6.84 10.20
CA PHE A 135 11.82 -6.55 8.79
C PHE A 135 10.48 -5.84 8.60
N ILE A 136 9.41 -6.33 9.26
CA ILE A 136 8.10 -5.66 9.22
C ILE A 136 8.21 -4.25 9.83
N TYR A 137 8.94 -4.10 10.93
CA TYR A 137 9.15 -2.80 11.58
C TYR A 137 9.84 -1.81 10.63
N ASN A 138 10.93 -2.21 9.97
CA ASN A 138 11.68 -1.38 9.02
C ASN A 138 10.81 -0.96 7.82
N ILE A 139 10.01 -1.88 7.29
CA ILE A 139 9.09 -1.57 6.18
C ILE A 139 7.98 -0.62 6.66
N ASN A 140 7.41 -0.84 7.86
CA ASN A 140 6.43 0.06 8.45
C ASN A 140 6.98 1.47 8.68
N GLU A 141 8.21 1.59 9.16
CA GLU A 141 8.89 2.88 9.37
C GLU A 141 9.06 3.63 8.04
N LYS A 142 9.55 2.95 6.99
CA LYS A 142 9.69 3.54 5.66
C LYS A 142 8.35 3.98 5.07
N LEU A 143 7.31 3.15 5.20
CA LEU A 143 5.95 3.52 4.76
C LEU A 143 5.38 4.69 5.56
N PHE A 144 5.64 4.73 6.87
CA PHE A 144 5.25 5.85 7.71
C PHE A 144 5.92 7.13 7.22
N HIS A 145 7.22 7.13 6.90
CA HIS A 145 7.90 8.29 6.32
C HIS A 145 7.31 8.68 4.97
N VAL A 146 7.09 7.72 4.07
CA VAL A 146 6.43 7.99 2.77
C VAL A 146 5.08 8.70 2.99
N GLU A 147 4.27 8.20 3.90
CA GLU A 147 2.98 8.79 4.24
C GLU A 147 3.11 10.18 4.88
N GLU A 148 3.98 10.33 5.87
CA GLU A 148 4.17 11.56 6.62
C GLU A 148 4.66 12.70 5.71
N PHE A 149 5.70 12.45 4.91
CA PHE A 149 6.24 13.44 3.99
C PHE A 149 5.27 13.76 2.85
N THR A 150 4.51 12.78 2.38
CA THR A 150 3.41 13.03 1.45
C THR A 150 2.41 14.03 2.05
N ASN A 151 1.97 13.81 3.28
CA ASN A 151 1.01 14.69 3.95
C ASN A 151 1.59 16.10 4.19
N LYS A 152 2.86 16.18 4.62
CA LYS A 152 3.57 17.44 4.83
C LYS A 152 3.70 18.24 3.52
N ILE A 153 4.05 17.60 2.41
CA ILE A 153 4.11 18.23 1.08
C ILE A 153 2.73 18.78 0.67
N ILE A 154 1.67 17.97 0.83
CA ILE A 154 0.29 18.40 0.52
C ILE A 154 -0.08 19.65 1.32
N MET A 155 0.16 19.65 2.64
CA MET A 155 -0.16 20.77 3.50
C MET A 155 0.58 22.05 3.07
N LEU A 156 1.90 21.96 2.88
CA LEU A 156 2.71 23.10 2.45
C LEU A 156 2.24 23.66 1.11
N PHE A 157 2.02 22.77 0.14
CA PHE A 157 1.59 23.14 -1.20
C PHE A 157 0.25 23.87 -1.16
N SER A 158 -0.74 23.29 -0.48
CA SER A 158 -2.07 23.90 -0.33
C SER A 158 -2.03 25.24 0.41
N GLN A 159 -1.26 25.35 1.50
CA GLN A 159 -1.17 26.62 2.25
C GLN A 159 -0.58 27.74 1.39
N LYS A 160 0.42 27.43 0.56
CA LYS A 160 1.04 28.41 -0.33
C LYS A 160 0.15 28.79 -1.50
N VAL A 161 -0.49 27.83 -2.18
CA VAL A 161 -1.44 28.08 -3.27
C VAL A 161 -2.63 28.94 -2.81
N LEU A 162 -3.01 28.82 -1.54
CA LEU A 162 -4.05 29.64 -0.91
C LEU A 162 -3.54 30.96 -0.32
N GLY A 163 -2.27 31.32 -0.52
CA GLY A 163 -1.68 32.59 -0.06
C GLY A 163 -1.54 32.72 1.46
N LYS A 164 -1.51 31.62 2.22
CA LYS A 164 -1.39 31.64 3.69
C LYS A 164 0.05 31.66 4.20
N LEU A 165 1.03 31.35 3.35
CA LEU A 165 2.48 31.29 3.69
C LEU A 165 3.29 32.47 3.14
N ASN A 166 2.72 33.68 3.14
CA ASN A 166 3.39 34.85 2.54
C ASN A 166 4.64 35.32 3.31
N SER A 167 4.83 34.87 4.56
CA SER A 167 5.96 35.29 5.43
C SER A 167 7.16 34.33 5.45
N ILE A 168 7.06 33.14 4.83
CA ILE A 168 8.15 32.14 4.81
C ILE A 168 8.70 32.06 3.38
N SER A 169 10.03 32.14 3.22
CA SER A 169 10.68 31.96 1.92
C SER A 169 10.63 30.50 1.49
N THR A 170 9.50 30.10 0.90
CA THR A 170 9.33 28.77 0.28
C THR A 170 9.82 28.79 -1.16
N ASN A 171 10.43 27.71 -1.64
CA ASN A 171 10.78 27.55 -3.05
C ASN A 171 9.65 26.90 -3.87
N ILE A 172 8.39 27.17 -3.50
CA ILE A 172 7.22 26.55 -4.16
C ILE A 172 7.20 26.78 -5.67
N ASP A 173 7.74 27.90 -6.14
CA ASP A 173 7.70 28.27 -7.56
C ASP A 173 8.56 27.30 -8.39
N LYS A 174 9.46 26.56 -7.73
CA LYS A 174 10.27 25.49 -8.31
C LYS A 174 9.71 24.09 -8.02
N PHE A 175 8.53 23.98 -7.40
CA PHE A 175 7.96 22.71 -6.96
C PHE A 175 7.83 21.72 -8.13
N GLU A 176 7.34 22.17 -9.28
CA GLU A 176 7.22 21.32 -10.48
C GLU A 176 8.56 20.74 -10.89
N VAL A 177 9.58 21.58 -11.06
CA VAL A 177 10.94 21.15 -11.42
C VAL A 177 11.50 20.19 -10.38
N MET A 178 11.32 20.47 -9.08
CA MET A 178 11.79 19.60 -7.99
C MET A 178 11.12 18.22 -8.02
N ILE A 179 9.81 18.15 -8.28
CA ILE A 179 9.10 16.88 -8.39
C ILE A 179 9.54 16.09 -9.62
N GLU A 180 9.77 16.75 -10.74
CA GLU A 180 10.25 16.08 -11.96
C GLU A 180 11.66 15.53 -11.81
N GLU A 181 12.58 16.30 -11.23
CA GLU A 181 13.92 15.83 -10.87
C GLU A 181 13.86 14.63 -9.91
N ALA A 182 13.00 14.73 -8.88
CA ALA A 182 12.85 13.69 -7.88
C ALA A 182 12.32 12.38 -8.49
N ILE A 183 11.29 12.44 -9.35
CA ILE A 183 10.78 11.28 -10.10
C ILE A 183 11.87 10.72 -11.04
N HIS A 184 12.59 11.59 -11.75
CA HIS A 184 13.65 11.15 -12.66
C HIS A 184 14.73 10.36 -11.92
N ASN A 185 15.23 10.89 -10.81
CA ASN A 185 16.24 10.24 -9.98
C ASN A 185 15.76 8.87 -9.46
N TYR A 186 14.50 8.77 -9.04
CA TYR A 186 13.93 7.47 -8.64
C TYR A 186 13.96 6.46 -9.78
N GLU A 187 13.52 6.87 -10.98
CA GLU A 187 13.46 5.98 -12.15
C GLU A 187 14.85 5.52 -12.59
N GLU A 188 15.89 6.35 -12.45
CA GLU A 188 17.27 5.93 -12.67
C GLU A 188 17.71 4.87 -11.67
N VAL A 189 17.44 5.06 -10.38
CA VAL A 189 17.73 4.06 -9.34
C VAL A 189 16.95 2.78 -9.63
N LYS A 190 15.65 2.86 -9.89
CA LYS A 190 14.77 1.70 -10.17
C LYS A 190 15.27 0.83 -11.32
N LYS A 191 15.86 1.42 -12.38
CA LYS A 191 16.48 0.66 -13.48
C LYS A 191 17.60 -0.24 -12.98
N ASN A 192 18.42 0.23 -12.04
CA ASN A 192 19.51 -0.55 -11.44
C ASN A 192 19.00 -1.74 -10.62
N TYR A 193 17.76 -1.68 -10.12
CA TYR A 193 17.11 -2.76 -9.35
C TYR A 193 16.13 -3.61 -10.17
N SER A 194 16.04 -3.42 -11.49
CA SER A 194 15.10 -4.15 -12.37
C SER A 194 15.27 -5.66 -12.29
N ASN A 195 16.52 -6.15 -12.32
CA ASN A 195 16.83 -7.58 -12.19
C ASN A 195 16.35 -8.14 -10.84
N MET A 196 16.52 -7.39 -9.75
CA MET A 196 16.10 -7.83 -8.42
C MET A 196 14.57 -7.97 -8.32
N LYS A 197 13.82 -7.10 -9.00
CA LYS A 197 12.34 -7.16 -9.03
C LYS A 197 11.80 -8.46 -9.62
N GLU A 198 12.51 -9.02 -10.60
CA GLU A 198 12.11 -10.23 -11.33
C GLU A 198 12.74 -11.52 -10.78
N GLN A 199 13.76 -11.39 -9.94
CA GLN A 199 14.40 -12.53 -9.28
C GLN A 199 13.38 -13.29 -8.42
N ARG A 200 13.18 -14.56 -8.78
CA ARG A 200 12.40 -15.52 -8.00
C ARG A 200 13.24 -16.00 -6.83
N GLN A 201 12.65 -15.99 -5.65
CA GLN A 201 13.27 -16.60 -4.47
C GLN A 201 13.04 -18.11 -4.50
N LEU A 202 14.03 -18.87 -4.04
CA LEU A 202 13.93 -20.34 -3.96
C LEU A 202 13.04 -20.79 -2.81
N ASN A 203 12.80 -19.91 -1.84
CA ASN A 203 11.97 -20.20 -0.67
C ASN A 203 10.49 -19.93 -0.97
N PRO A 204 9.65 -20.97 -1.15
CA PRO A 204 8.25 -20.78 -1.46
C PRO A 204 7.48 -20.08 -0.34
N TYR A 205 7.83 -20.35 0.92
CA TYR A 205 7.18 -19.72 2.07
C TYR A 205 7.56 -18.25 2.21
N LEU A 206 8.78 -17.87 1.78
CA LEU A 206 9.15 -16.45 1.70
C LEU A 206 8.29 -15.71 0.68
N ASN A 207 8.07 -16.29 -0.51
CA ASN A 207 7.17 -15.71 -1.50
C ASN A 207 5.73 -15.56 -0.96
N LEU A 208 5.21 -16.58 -0.27
CA LEU A 208 3.89 -16.52 0.36
C LEU A 208 3.84 -15.45 1.46
N TYR A 209 4.87 -15.36 2.30
CA TYR A 209 5.00 -14.36 3.36
C TYR A 209 4.96 -12.95 2.77
N MET A 210 5.77 -12.69 1.75
CA MET A 210 5.86 -11.39 1.08
C MET A 210 4.55 -11.02 0.38
N TYR A 211 3.86 -11.99 -0.23
CA TYR A 211 2.53 -11.79 -0.79
C TYR A 211 1.55 -11.30 0.30
N ILE A 212 1.39 -12.06 1.40
CA ILE A 212 0.43 -11.72 2.46
C ILE A 212 0.81 -10.39 3.14
N MET A 213 2.10 -10.17 3.38
CA MET A 213 2.61 -8.95 3.99
C MET A 213 2.31 -7.74 3.10
N GLY A 214 2.54 -7.82 1.79
CA GLY A 214 2.18 -6.77 0.84
C GLY A 214 0.70 -6.39 0.89
N TYR A 215 -0.20 -7.38 1.04
CA TYR A 215 -1.63 -7.13 1.25
C TYR A 215 -1.93 -6.44 2.58
N LEU A 216 -1.32 -6.92 3.67
CA LEU A 216 -1.47 -6.32 5.00
C LEU A 216 -1.03 -4.84 5.00
N LEU A 217 0.13 -4.56 4.44
CA LEU A 217 0.70 -3.22 4.39
C LEU A 217 -0.11 -2.28 3.49
N LYS A 218 -0.56 -2.75 2.32
CA LYS A 218 -1.48 -2.00 1.45
C LYS A 218 -2.79 -1.64 2.16
N ARG A 219 -3.28 -2.52 3.03
CA ARG A 219 -4.47 -2.27 3.83
C ARG A 219 -4.21 -1.24 4.95
N LYS A 220 -3.06 -1.30 5.62
CA LYS A 220 -2.67 -0.36 6.68
C LYS A 220 -2.34 1.04 6.16
N TYR A 221 -1.60 1.13 5.05
CA TYR A 221 -0.99 2.36 4.54
C TYR A 221 -1.58 2.81 3.19
N SER A 222 -2.82 2.42 2.89
CA SER A 222 -3.43 2.72 1.59
C SER A 222 -3.32 4.21 1.26
N ILE A 223 -2.51 4.54 0.25
CA ILE A 223 -2.41 5.87 -0.34
C ILE A 223 -3.70 6.03 -1.15
N GLU A 224 -4.73 6.59 -0.52
CA GLU A 224 -6.05 6.69 -1.14
C GLU A 224 -5.97 7.50 -2.44
N LYS A 225 -6.55 6.95 -3.52
CA LYS A 225 -6.59 7.58 -4.85
C LYS A 225 -7.25 8.94 -4.75
N LEU A 226 -6.60 9.99 -5.22
CA LEU A 226 -7.18 11.31 -5.05
C LEU A 226 -8.42 11.56 -5.94
N GLU A 227 -8.41 10.97 -7.14
CA GLU A 227 -9.54 10.95 -8.08
C GLU A 227 -10.81 10.35 -7.48
N SER A 228 -10.68 9.56 -6.42
CA SER A 228 -11.82 8.98 -5.74
C SER A 228 -12.57 9.97 -4.83
N TYR A 229 -12.02 11.16 -4.57
CA TYR A 229 -12.67 12.17 -3.72
C TYR A 229 -13.44 13.22 -4.52
N ILE A 230 -13.00 13.60 -5.72
CA ILE A 230 -13.60 14.68 -6.50
C ILE A 230 -13.47 14.35 -7.99
N GLN A 231 -14.60 14.26 -8.72
CA GLN A 231 -14.61 14.59 -10.14
C GLN A 231 -14.53 16.11 -10.23
N ILE A 232 -13.41 16.61 -10.74
CA ILE A 232 -13.00 18.01 -10.58
C ILE A 232 -13.80 18.88 -11.53
N ASN A 233 -15.04 19.15 -11.12
CA ASN A 233 -15.88 20.18 -11.68
C ASN A 233 -15.55 21.49 -10.95
N ASN A 234 -15.38 22.59 -11.68
CA ASN A 234 -15.07 23.93 -11.18
C ASN A 234 -16.21 24.51 -10.33
N ILE A 235 -16.50 23.92 -9.17
CA ILE A 235 -17.56 24.36 -8.26
C ILE A 235 -16.93 25.35 -7.29
N ILE A 236 -17.00 26.62 -7.67
CA ILE A 236 -16.65 27.74 -6.82
C ILE A 236 -17.76 27.90 -5.78
N VAL A 237 -17.37 28.01 -4.51
CA VAL A 237 -18.30 28.18 -3.40
C VAL A 237 -18.28 29.61 -2.89
N GLU A 238 -19.46 30.12 -2.53
CA GLU A 238 -19.60 31.41 -1.87
C GLU A 238 -18.93 31.40 -0.48
N GLN A 239 -18.18 32.47 -0.18
CA GLN A 239 -17.49 32.61 1.09
C GLN A 239 -18.46 33.06 2.19
N LYS A 240 -18.59 32.26 3.24
CA LYS A 240 -19.40 32.54 4.44
C LYS A 240 -18.50 32.61 5.67
N LYS A 241 -18.94 33.38 6.67
CA LYS A 241 -18.26 33.45 7.98
C LYS A 241 -18.28 32.10 8.71
N THR A 242 -19.35 31.33 8.52
CA THR A 242 -19.52 29.99 9.09
C THR A 242 -20.35 29.13 8.14
N TYR A 243 -20.10 27.83 8.17
CA TYR A 243 -20.79 26.82 7.37
C TYR A 243 -21.47 25.78 8.25
N GLY A 244 -22.65 25.32 7.83
CA GLY A 244 -23.37 24.20 8.45
C GLY A 244 -23.21 22.89 7.69
N ILE A 245 -23.81 21.82 8.21
CA ILE A 245 -23.90 20.54 7.49
C ILE A 245 -24.68 20.69 6.19
N GLU A 246 -25.72 21.55 6.17
CA GLU A 246 -26.51 21.80 4.98
C GLU A 246 -25.66 22.31 3.81
N ASP A 247 -24.72 23.21 4.08
CA ASP A 247 -23.78 23.73 3.07
C ASP A 247 -22.90 22.60 2.51
N ALA A 248 -22.40 21.73 3.40
CA ALA A 248 -21.53 20.61 3.02
C ALA A 248 -22.28 19.59 2.15
N VAL A 249 -23.54 19.30 2.50
CA VAL A 249 -24.40 18.41 1.72
C VAL A 249 -24.66 19.01 0.33
N LEU A 250 -25.02 20.29 0.25
CA LEU A 250 -25.25 20.96 -1.04
C LEU A 250 -24.00 20.93 -1.92
N TYR A 251 -22.82 21.09 -1.33
CA TYR A 251 -21.56 20.98 -2.08
C TYR A 251 -21.31 19.55 -2.58
N LEU A 252 -21.50 18.53 -1.75
CA LEU A 252 -21.35 17.12 -2.15
C LEU A 252 -22.30 16.71 -3.28
N LEU A 253 -23.56 17.16 -3.21
CA LEU A 253 -24.56 16.93 -4.27
C LEU A 253 -24.13 17.55 -5.61
N LYS A 254 -23.38 18.65 -5.59
CA LYS A 254 -22.83 19.27 -6.80
C LYS A 254 -21.57 18.53 -7.30
N LEU A 255 -20.74 18.02 -6.37
CA LEU A 255 -19.47 17.38 -6.69
C LEU A 255 -19.60 15.99 -7.34
N ASP A 256 -20.51 15.15 -6.88
CA ASP A 256 -20.56 13.73 -7.27
C ASP A 256 -22.00 13.26 -7.52
N ILE A 257 -22.20 12.68 -8.70
CA ILE A 257 -23.47 12.12 -9.18
C ILE A 257 -23.99 11.00 -8.25
N LYS A 258 -23.13 10.38 -7.43
CA LYS A 258 -23.53 9.36 -6.44
C LYS A 258 -24.34 9.95 -5.28
N TYR A 259 -24.15 11.22 -4.94
CA TYR A 259 -24.92 11.90 -3.92
C TYR A 259 -26.15 12.54 -4.58
N LYS A 260 -27.28 11.81 -4.62
CA LYS A 260 -28.54 12.31 -5.21
C LYS A 260 -29.61 12.71 -4.18
N ASP A 261 -29.50 12.18 -2.96
CA ASP A 261 -30.51 12.37 -1.91
C ASP A 261 -29.96 13.23 -0.79
N TYR A 262 -30.40 14.49 -0.77
CA TYR A 262 -30.06 15.48 0.25
C TYR A 262 -30.32 14.97 1.68
N LYS A 263 -31.51 14.38 1.94
CA LYS A 263 -31.90 13.97 3.29
C LYS A 263 -31.03 12.82 3.77
N LYS A 264 -30.79 11.84 2.89
CA LYS A 264 -29.94 10.68 3.21
C LYS A 264 -28.49 11.08 3.47
N VAL A 265 -27.91 11.94 2.62
CA VAL A 265 -26.53 12.42 2.81
C VAL A 265 -26.40 13.21 4.10
N LYS A 266 -27.35 14.10 4.38
CA LYS A 266 -27.41 14.86 5.64
C LYS A 266 -27.43 13.91 6.85
N GLN A 267 -28.34 12.94 6.89
CA GLN A 267 -28.43 11.97 7.98
C GLN A 267 -27.15 11.15 8.17
N ASN A 268 -26.56 10.68 7.08
CA ASN A 268 -25.30 9.93 7.12
C ASN A 268 -24.15 10.79 7.64
N MET A 269 -24.11 12.08 7.27
CA MET A 269 -23.09 13.00 7.74
C MET A 269 -23.19 13.26 9.24
N TYR A 270 -24.41 13.45 9.77
CA TYR A 270 -24.64 13.54 11.22
C TYR A 270 -24.13 12.29 11.95
N LYS A 271 -24.54 11.10 11.50
CA LYS A 271 -24.08 9.82 12.09
C LYS A 271 -22.56 9.67 12.04
N CYS A 272 -21.97 10.05 10.91
CA CYS A 272 -20.52 10.01 10.73
C CYS A 272 -19.81 10.93 11.74
N PHE A 273 -20.29 12.16 11.91
CA PHE A 273 -19.61 13.15 12.75
C PHE A 273 -19.78 12.90 14.24
N GLU A 274 -20.90 12.30 14.66
CA GLU A 274 -21.11 11.88 16.06
C GLU A 274 -20.07 10.85 16.53
N ASN A 275 -19.61 10.00 15.61
CA ASN A 275 -18.60 8.97 15.87
C ASN A 275 -17.15 9.49 15.80
N ILE A 276 -16.92 10.75 15.38
CA ILE A 276 -15.57 11.30 15.18
C ILE A 276 -15.26 12.33 16.26
N GLU A 277 -14.30 12.02 17.14
CA GLU A 277 -13.93 12.89 18.26
C GLU A 277 -13.52 14.30 17.81
N ALA A 278 -12.69 14.41 16.77
CA ALA A 278 -12.26 15.70 16.24
C ALA A 278 -13.41 16.57 15.68
N MET A 279 -14.56 15.99 15.35
CA MET A 279 -15.72 16.74 14.87
C MET A 279 -16.57 17.31 16.01
N LYS A 280 -16.48 16.76 17.22
CA LYS A 280 -17.23 17.23 18.39
C LYS A 280 -16.91 18.68 18.76
N LYS A 281 -15.67 19.14 18.49
CA LYS A 281 -15.24 20.55 18.71
C LYS A 281 -16.07 21.57 17.92
N PHE A 282 -16.74 21.14 16.85
CA PHE A 282 -17.58 21.99 16.01
C PHE A 282 -19.08 21.96 16.38
N LYS A 283 -19.49 21.14 17.35
CA LYS A 283 -20.90 21.03 17.78
C LYS A 283 -21.24 22.13 18.80
N LYS A 284 -22.16 23.03 18.43
CA LYS A 284 -22.70 24.10 19.28
C LYS A 284 -24.22 23.98 19.33
N SER A 285 -24.80 23.84 20.53
CA SER A 285 -26.27 23.77 20.72
C SER A 285 -26.96 22.77 19.78
N ASN A 286 -26.42 21.55 19.69
CA ASN A 286 -26.85 20.46 18.79
C ASN A 286 -26.71 20.69 17.28
N MET A 287 -26.09 21.79 16.85
CA MET A 287 -25.77 22.06 15.44
C MET A 287 -24.26 22.05 15.21
N TYR A 288 -23.82 21.58 14.06
CA TYR A 288 -22.41 21.65 13.68
C TYR A 288 -22.14 22.95 12.93
N VAL A 289 -21.09 23.67 13.35
CA VAL A 289 -20.71 24.96 12.78
C VAL A 289 -19.21 24.96 12.47
N PHE A 290 -18.87 25.16 11.21
CA PHE A 290 -17.50 25.06 10.69
C PHE A 290 -16.96 26.41 10.22
N PRO A 291 -15.67 26.70 10.45
CA PRO A 291 -15.03 27.90 9.91
C PRO A 291 -14.76 27.79 8.40
N TYR A 292 -14.61 26.57 7.88
CA TYR A 292 -14.37 26.30 6.46
C TYR A 292 -15.24 25.14 5.99
N LEU A 293 -15.83 25.26 4.80
CA LEU A 293 -16.63 24.20 4.19
C LEU A 293 -15.81 22.94 3.85
N SER A 294 -14.51 23.11 3.59
CA SER A 294 -13.60 22.01 3.28
C SER A 294 -13.51 20.99 4.42
N ILE A 295 -13.66 21.42 5.69
CA ILE A 295 -13.57 20.54 6.87
C ILE A 295 -14.68 19.47 6.84
N PRO A 296 -15.98 19.81 6.92
CA PRO A 296 -17.03 18.80 6.96
C PRO A 296 -17.04 17.93 5.70
N VAL A 297 -16.72 18.51 4.53
CA VAL A 297 -16.64 17.75 3.28
C VAL A 297 -15.51 16.73 3.31
N ALA A 298 -14.29 17.13 3.71
CA ALA A 298 -13.14 16.23 3.78
C ALA A 298 -13.35 15.09 4.77
N TYR A 299 -13.84 15.40 5.97
CA TYR A 299 -14.17 14.41 6.97
C TYR A 299 -15.23 13.43 6.47
N TYR A 300 -16.32 13.92 5.90
CA TYR A 300 -17.35 13.02 5.38
C TYR A 300 -16.80 12.15 4.23
N LEU A 301 -16.06 12.71 3.28
CA LEU A 301 -15.50 11.94 2.17
C LEU A 301 -14.50 10.87 2.62
N TYR A 302 -13.70 11.18 3.65
CA TYR A 302 -12.71 10.27 4.21
C TYR A 302 -13.38 9.12 4.99
N PHE A 303 -14.34 9.44 5.87
CA PHE A 303 -14.96 8.47 6.78
C PHE A 303 -16.23 7.79 6.25
N SER A 304 -16.86 8.27 5.17
CA SER A 304 -18.09 7.68 4.61
C SER A 304 -17.84 6.47 3.70
N ARG A 305 -16.58 6.17 3.36
CA ARG A 305 -16.21 4.93 2.67
C ARG A 305 -16.46 3.75 3.61
N LYS A 306 -17.19 2.74 3.14
CA LYS A 306 -17.88 1.73 3.98
C LYS A 306 -16.96 0.85 4.85
N ASN A 307 -17.52 0.42 5.99
CA ASN A 307 -17.00 -0.58 6.94
C ASN A 307 -15.64 -0.26 7.54
N ILE A 308 -15.40 1.00 7.89
CA ILE A 308 -14.18 1.36 8.61
C ILE A 308 -14.48 1.32 10.10
N ASP A 309 -13.69 0.51 10.82
CA ASP A 309 -13.61 0.57 12.26
C ASP A 309 -12.96 1.92 12.63
N TYR A 310 -13.76 2.83 13.19
CA TYR A 310 -13.33 4.18 13.57
C TYR A 310 -12.17 4.17 14.58
N THR A 311 -11.89 3.04 15.23
CA THR A 311 -10.76 2.88 16.15
C THR A 311 -9.40 2.74 15.44
N MET A 312 -9.38 2.32 14.17
CA MET A 312 -8.14 2.12 13.39
C MET A 312 -7.80 3.28 12.46
N ILE A 313 -8.62 4.34 12.43
CA ILE A 313 -8.48 5.42 11.46
C ILE A 313 -7.61 6.54 12.03
N ASN A 314 -6.57 6.90 11.28
CA ASN A 314 -5.78 8.07 11.59
C ASN A 314 -6.58 9.34 11.26
N ILE A 315 -7.23 9.91 12.29
CA ILE A 315 -8.02 11.14 12.22
C ILE A 315 -7.24 12.29 11.56
N ASN A 316 -5.91 12.31 11.74
CA ASN A 316 -5.06 13.35 11.18
C ASN A 316 -5.07 13.36 9.64
N LYS A 317 -5.32 12.23 8.96
CA LYS A 317 -5.33 12.16 7.49
C LYS A 317 -6.46 12.99 6.87
N ALA A 318 -7.63 13.07 7.53
CA ALA A 318 -8.69 13.95 7.06
C ALA A 318 -8.24 15.42 7.02
N GLU A 319 -7.54 15.88 8.07
CA GLU A 319 -7.06 17.26 8.22
C GLU A 319 -5.78 17.56 7.43
N SER A 320 -4.82 16.64 7.39
CA SER A 320 -3.50 16.85 6.78
C SER A 320 -3.47 16.56 5.28
N ARG A 321 -4.39 15.73 4.78
CA ARG A 321 -4.36 15.24 3.40
C ARG A 321 -5.59 15.65 2.60
N VAL A 322 -6.79 15.30 3.08
CA VAL A 322 -8.03 15.49 2.31
C VAL A 322 -8.45 16.96 2.35
N GLU A 323 -8.55 17.55 3.55
CA GLU A 323 -9.00 18.93 3.78
C GLU A 323 -8.25 19.99 2.96
N PRO A 324 -6.91 19.98 2.87
CA PRO A 324 -6.17 20.97 2.08
C PRO A 324 -6.46 20.88 0.58
N ILE A 325 -6.66 19.66 0.07
CA ILE A 325 -6.97 19.39 -1.33
C ILE A 325 -8.38 19.85 -1.68
N ILE A 326 -9.37 19.45 -0.87
CA ILE A 326 -10.76 19.90 -1.03
C ILE A 326 -10.81 21.43 -1.03
N ARG A 327 -10.05 22.06 -0.13
CA ARG A 327 -9.96 23.52 -0.03
C ARG A 327 -9.42 24.12 -1.32
N CYS A 328 -8.29 23.66 -1.86
CA CYS A 328 -7.76 24.14 -3.14
C CYS A 328 -8.79 24.02 -4.28
N CYS A 329 -9.52 22.90 -4.35
CA CYS A 329 -10.59 22.70 -5.34
C CYS A 329 -11.73 23.72 -5.19
N MET A 330 -12.19 23.98 -3.96
CA MET A 330 -13.25 24.97 -3.69
C MET A 330 -12.87 26.40 -4.11
N TYR A 331 -11.58 26.73 -4.09
CA TYR A 331 -11.06 28.04 -4.51
C TYR A 331 -10.65 28.09 -6.00
N GLY A 332 -10.96 27.05 -6.78
CA GLY A 332 -10.67 27.03 -8.22
C GLY A 332 -9.17 26.90 -8.56
N LYS A 333 -8.35 26.45 -7.61
CA LYS A 333 -6.89 26.30 -7.74
C LYS A 333 -6.46 24.99 -8.40
N TYR A 334 -7.29 24.46 -9.28
CA TYR A 334 -7.10 23.13 -9.85
C TYR A 334 -5.83 23.03 -10.70
N LYS A 335 -5.57 24.03 -11.55
CA LYS A 335 -4.40 24.03 -12.44
C LYS A 335 -3.10 24.01 -11.66
N GLU A 336 -3.06 24.76 -10.56
CA GLU A 336 -1.92 24.79 -9.65
C GLU A 336 -1.70 23.44 -8.96
N MET A 337 -2.74 22.62 -8.76
CA MET A 337 -2.63 21.32 -8.09
C MET A 337 -2.16 20.16 -8.99
N ASN A 338 -2.01 20.37 -10.30
CA ASN A 338 -1.66 19.30 -11.26
C ASN A 338 -0.35 18.59 -10.91
N THR A 339 0.70 19.33 -10.54
CA THR A 339 1.99 18.76 -10.15
C THR A 339 1.88 17.90 -8.89
N LEU A 340 1.11 18.37 -7.89
CA LEU A 340 0.86 17.60 -6.68
C LEU A 340 0.13 16.30 -7.03
N TYR A 341 -0.86 16.34 -7.92
CA TYR A 341 -1.57 15.14 -8.36
C TYR A 341 -0.67 14.15 -9.10
N LYS A 342 0.23 14.64 -9.96
CA LYS A 342 1.26 13.82 -10.62
C LYS A 342 2.12 13.09 -9.58
N LEU A 343 2.60 13.79 -8.55
CA LEU A 343 3.36 13.20 -7.45
C LEU A 343 2.56 12.13 -6.70
N LEU A 344 1.33 12.43 -6.28
CA LEU A 344 0.52 11.49 -5.48
C LEU A 344 0.17 10.22 -6.27
N ASN A 345 -0.16 10.37 -7.55
CA ASN A 345 -0.40 9.23 -8.44
C ASN A 345 0.88 8.40 -8.62
N TYR A 346 2.02 9.05 -8.77
CA TYR A 346 3.32 8.38 -8.89
C TYR A 346 3.65 7.54 -7.65
N ILE A 347 3.61 8.14 -6.45
CA ILE A 347 3.89 7.42 -5.19
C ILE A 347 2.97 6.22 -5.04
N GLN A 348 1.68 6.37 -5.36
CA GLN A 348 0.75 5.26 -5.29
C GLN A 348 1.11 4.12 -6.23
N VAL A 349 1.37 4.42 -7.51
CA VAL A 349 1.74 3.41 -8.50
C VAL A 349 3.02 2.70 -8.08
N GLU A 350 3.99 3.43 -7.53
CA GLU A 350 5.24 2.85 -7.05
C GLU A 350 5.05 1.97 -5.83
N VAL A 351 4.33 2.41 -4.79
CA VAL A 351 4.03 1.58 -3.62
C VAL A 351 3.30 0.29 -4.04
N ASP A 352 2.33 0.39 -4.94
CA ASP A 352 1.63 -0.78 -5.48
C ASP A 352 2.58 -1.73 -6.23
N GLY A 353 3.46 -1.17 -7.07
CA GLY A 353 4.45 -1.88 -7.85
C GLY A 353 5.54 -2.54 -7.02
N ILE A 354 5.95 -1.91 -5.92
CA ILE A 354 6.93 -2.41 -4.97
C ILE A 354 6.41 -3.69 -4.30
N PHE A 355 5.23 -3.65 -3.69
CA PHE A 355 4.65 -4.84 -3.03
C PHE A 355 4.20 -5.94 -4.00
N ASN A 356 3.98 -5.59 -5.28
CA ASN A 356 3.77 -6.61 -6.32
C ASN A 356 5.08 -7.30 -6.73
N SER A 357 6.25 -6.84 -6.24
CA SER A 357 7.52 -7.52 -6.49
C SER A 357 7.63 -8.83 -5.71
N ILE A 358 7.06 -8.92 -4.50
CA ILE A 358 7.18 -10.08 -3.59
C ILE A 358 8.66 -10.36 -3.24
N ASN A 359 9.56 -9.43 -3.56
CA ASN A 359 10.98 -9.56 -3.30
C ASN A 359 11.36 -8.61 -2.18
N HIS A 360 11.61 -9.15 -0.98
CA HIS A 360 11.84 -8.37 0.23
C HIS A 360 13.01 -7.39 0.11
N ARG A 361 14.08 -7.74 -0.63
CA ARG A 361 15.23 -6.86 -0.89
C ARG A 361 14.83 -5.68 -1.77
N TYR A 362 14.10 -5.96 -2.85
CA TYR A 362 13.56 -4.91 -3.72
C TYR A 362 12.62 -3.99 -2.94
N GLU A 363 11.73 -4.57 -2.14
CA GLU A 363 10.80 -3.80 -1.31
C GLU A 363 11.52 -2.89 -0.31
N GLU A 364 12.50 -3.42 0.39
CA GLU A 364 13.27 -2.68 1.39
C GLU A 364 14.07 -1.53 0.77
N SER A 365 14.76 -1.77 -0.35
CA SER A 365 15.55 -0.76 -1.05
C SER A 365 14.67 0.30 -1.68
N MET A 366 13.66 -0.10 -2.46
CA MET A 366 12.86 0.85 -3.22
C MET A 366 11.96 1.72 -2.33
N LEU A 367 11.45 1.19 -1.21
CA LEU A 367 10.76 2.04 -0.22
C LEU A 367 11.69 3.05 0.44
N GLY A 368 12.96 2.67 0.68
CA GLY A 368 13.98 3.60 1.17
C GLY A 368 14.18 4.78 0.22
N PHE A 369 14.46 4.49 -1.06
CA PHE A 369 14.63 5.52 -2.08
C PHE A 369 13.37 6.36 -2.30
N LEU A 370 12.18 5.75 -2.28
CA LEU A 370 10.92 6.49 -2.41
C LEU A 370 10.73 7.47 -1.25
N SER A 371 11.06 7.05 -0.03
CA SER A 371 11.03 7.91 1.16
C SER A 371 12.01 9.08 1.02
N GLU A 372 13.26 8.82 0.66
CA GLU A 372 14.30 9.86 0.50
C GLU A 372 13.89 10.94 -0.50
N ILE A 373 13.25 10.56 -1.60
CA ILE A 373 12.78 11.48 -2.63
C ILE A 373 11.68 12.40 -2.11
N LEU A 374 10.82 11.93 -1.22
CA LEU A 374 9.81 12.76 -0.57
C LEU A 374 10.40 13.67 0.50
N VAL A 375 11.39 13.20 1.25
CA VAL A 375 12.17 14.05 2.18
C VAL A 375 12.84 15.18 1.41
N ASN A 376 13.50 14.85 0.30
CA ASN A 376 14.20 15.79 -0.58
C ASN A 376 13.24 16.82 -1.18
N ALA A 377 12.09 16.36 -1.69
CA ALA A 377 11.06 17.26 -2.18
C ALA A 377 10.57 18.20 -1.07
N TYR A 378 10.35 17.68 0.14
CA TYR A 378 9.85 18.47 1.26
C TYR A 378 10.81 19.59 1.69
N TYR A 379 12.07 19.28 2.01
CA TYR A 379 12.98 20.30 2.53
C TYR A 379 13.34 21.33 1.45
N ARG A 380 13.51 20.91 0.19
CA ARG A 380 13.79 21.83 -0.93
C ARG A 380 12.62 22.78 -1.18
N THR A 381 11.38 22.27 -1.09
CA THR A 381 10.16 23.06 -1.24
C THR A 381 10.01 24.06 -0.09
N PHE A 382 10.27 23.60 1.14
CA PHE A 382 10.15 24.45 2.32
C PHE A 382 11.31 25.44 2.46
N GLY A 383 12.46 25.17 1.82
CA GLY A 383 13.65 26.02 1.87
C GLY A 383 14.45 25.86 3.17
N ILE A 384 14.45 24.67 3.76
CA ILE A 384 15.21 24.35 4.98
C ILE A 384 16.32 23.35 4.68
N ASP A 385 17.32 23.35 5.57
CA ASP A 385 18.44 22.40 5.52
C ASP A 385 17.93 20.96 5.73
N GLU A 386 18.53 20.03 4.98
CA GLU A 386 18.26 18.60 5.04
C GLU A 386 18.51 18.04 6.45
N ASP A 387 19.58 18.50 7.11
CA ASP A 387 19.93 18.05 8.45
C ASP A 387 18.81 18.35 9.45
N ILE A 388 18.18 19.53 9.35
CA ILE A 388 17.09 19.93 10.25
C ILE A 388 15.89 18.98 10.11
N VAL A 389 15.63 18.49 8.90
CA VAL A 389 14.54 17.55 8.65
C VAL A 389 14.83 16.19 9.26
N TYR A 390 16.03 15.64 9.08
CA TYR A 390 16.40 14.36 9.70
C TYR A 390 16.48 14.44 11.23
N TRP A 391 16.92 15.56 11.79
CA TRP A 391 16.88 15.80 13.23
C TRP A 391 15.45 15.82 13.79
N SER A 392 14.47 16.25 12.99
CA SER A 392 13.05 16.26 13.40
C SER A 392 12.40 14.87 13.39
N LEU A 393 12.96 13.90 12.65
CA LEU A 393 12.49 12.51 12.59
C LEU A 393 13.00 11.63 13.74
N LYS A 394 14.07 12.06 14.44
CA LYS A 394 14.67 11.30 15.55
C LYS A 394 14.01 11.56 16.92
N LYS A 395 12.96 12.38 16.97
CA LYS A 395 12.19 12.72 18.18
C LYS A 395 10.80 12.12 18.06
#